data_AF-A0A951F883-F1
#
_entry.id   AF-A0A951F883-F1
#
_cell.length_a   1.000
_cell.length_b   1.000
_cell.length_c   1.000
_cell.angle_alpha   90.00
_cell.angle_beta   90.00
_cell.angle_gamma   90.00
#
_symmetry.space_group_name_H-M   'P 1'
#
loop_
_entity.id
_entity.type
_entity.pdbx_description
1 polymer ?
#
loop_
_entity_poly.entity_id
_entity_poly.type
_entity_poly.pdbx_seq_one_letter_code
_entity_poly.pdbx_strand_id
1 'polypeptide(L)'
;MSKSAKWPIYGAILCMLAGFPGWGQSAAGQGGAGDKASSDGVAAGKSAAGDAPESDGASALSEALLKRAQDEVTRVRALVEQGTLPKSLLEQMEAKLADAEDEAVLSRTLYGAARLQDMTEEQAQAMVGAAQRRVDRESRIVAERQKLLDDGIISKSELRSYQDELDARTRVLDLAENRVKLLEELRAMAETEKRLERLGHSPGEVLIRYDGNGMFSLSDLPVIESEYQKRFHRALPVSALGQTLVHQSMGLDHRNRVDVALNPDQPEGLWLRQLLERLHVPYLAFRSAVTGAATAPHIHIGTGSTRLKIAAR
;
A
#
# COMPACT_ATOMS: atom_id res chain seq x y z
N MET A 1 -40.75 14.38 6.56
CA MET A 1 -39.67 13.65 7.27
C MET A 1 -39.81 12.16 7.01
N SER A 2 -38.68 11.46 7.03
CA SER A 2 -38.44 10.06 6.64
C SER A 2 -38.19 9.81 5.14
N LYS A 3 -36.93 9.44 4.88
CA LYS A 3 -36.34 9.16 3.58
C LYS A 3 -36.40 7.65 3.28
N SER A 4 -36.44 7.39 1.98
CA SER A 4 -36.26 6.16 1.23
C SER A 4 -35.05 5.30 1.61
N ALA A 5 -35.11 3.99 1.29
CA ALA A 5 -34.21 3.38 0.29
C ALA A 5 -34.64 1.93 -0.04
N LYS A 6 -35.09 1.72 -1.28
CA LYS A 6 -35.14 0.42 -1.96
C LYS A 6 -33.89 0.34 -2.85
N TRP A 7 -33.15 -0.76 -2.78
CA TRP A 7 -32.11 -1.11 -3.75
C TRP A 7 -32.74 -1.79 -4.95
N PRO A 8 -32.27 -1.50 -6.18
CA PRO A 8 -31.97 -2.61 -7.09
C PRO A 8 -30.71 -2.42 -7.97
N ILE A 9 -30.00 -3.54 -8.15
CA ILE A 9 -29.57 -4.12 -9.44
C ILE A 9 -28.68 -3.25 -10.34
N TYR A 10 -27.38 -3.58 -10.39
CA TYR A 10 -26.52 -3.23 -11.52
C TYR A 10 -26.50 -4.39 -12.52
N GLY A 11 -27.17 -4.18 -13.65
CA GLY A 11 -26.93 -4.87 -14.92
C GLY A 11 -25.97 -4.05 -15.78
N ALA A 12 -25.22 -4.77 -16.61
CA ALA A 12 -24.25 -4.30 -17.59
C ALA A 12 -24.80 -3.20 -18.54
N ILE A 13 -23.90 -2.42 -19.17
CA ILE A 13 -23.88 -2.24 -20.64
C ILE A 13 -22.63 -1.46 -21.08
N LEU A 14 -22.10 -1.98 -22.18
CA LEU A 14 -21.00 -1.59 -23.06
C LEU A 14 -21.43 -0.46 -24.04
N CYS A 15 -20.45 0.16 -24.70
CA CYS A 15 -20.52 1.01 -25.90
C CYS A 15 -20.81 2.51 -25.72
N MET A 16 -19.87 3.36 -26.17
CA MET A 16 -19.93 3.98 -27.51
C MET A 16 -18.72 4.91 -27.73
N LEU A 17 -17.87 4.55 -28.69
CA LEU A 17 -17.13 5.54 -29.48
C LEU A 17 -17.32 5.18 -30.95
N ALA A 18 -18.09 6.02 -31.64
CA ALA A 18 -18.28 5.99 -33.08
C ALA A 18 -17.86 7.34 -33.66
N GLY A 19 -17.21 7.28 -34.81
CA GLY A 19 -17.22 8.33 -35.82
C GLY A 19 -15.85 8.85 -36.23
N PHE A 20 -15.32 8.36 -37.35
CA PHE A 20 -15.16 9.16 -38.58
C PHE A 20 -14.96 8.22 -39.79
N PRO A 21 -15.38 8.60 -41.01
CA PRO A 21 -15.70 7.67 -42.10
C PRO A 21 -14.66 7.64 -43.24
N GLY A 22 -14.74 6.59 -44.06
CA GLY A 22 -14.68 6.74 -45.51
C GLY A 22 -13.66 5.91 -46.28
N TRP A 23 -14.21 5.11 -47.22
CA TRP A 23 -13.59 4.41 -48.37
C TRP A 23 -12.92 3.06 -48.02
N GLY A 24 -13.35 1.90 -48.49
CA GLY A 24 -14.30 1.53 -49.55
C GLY A 24 -13.59 0.70 -50.63
N GLN A 25 -13.62 -0.63 -50.53
CA GLN A 25 -13.89 -1.54 -51.66
C GLN A 25 -13.92 -3.03 -51.27
N SER A 26 -15.11 -3.59 -51.49
CA SER A 26 -15.54 -4.95 -51.88
C SER A 26 -14.52 -6.03 -52.27
N ALA A 27 -14.73 -7.24 -51.73
CA ALA A 27 -14.84 -8.55 -52.43
C ALA A 27 -15.22 -9.61 -51.37
N ALA A 28 -16.45 -10.16 -51.33
CA ALA A 28 -17.00 -11.27 -52.12
C ALA A 28 -16.33 -12.64 -51.86
N GLY A 29 -17.15 -13.62 -51.40
CA GLY A 29 -16.84 -15.06 -51.38
C GLY A 29 -17.18 -15.74 -50.05
N GLN A 30 -18.44 -16.15 -49.78
CA GLN A 30 -19.08 -17.45 -50.10
C GLN A 30 -18.44 -18.72 -49.51
N GLY A 31 -19.29 -19.47 -48.78
CA GLY A 31 -19.22 -20.93 -48.60
C GLY A 31 -18.31 -21.39 -47.45
N GLY A 32 -18.66 -22.35 -46.61
CA GLY A 32 -19.75 -23.32 -46.60
C GLY A 32 -19.57 -24.23 -45.38
N ALA A 33 -20.66 -24.88 -44.98
CA ALA A 33 -20.76 -25.79 -43.86
C ALA A 33 -19.90 -27.06 -43.99
N GLY A 34 -19.58 -27.72 -42.86
CA GLY A 34 -18.99 -29.06 -42.89
C GLY A 34 -18.43 -29.57 -41.55
N ASP A 35 -19.33 -29.89 -40.62
CA ASP A 35 -19.42 -31.14 -39.85
C ASP A 35 -18.19 -32.02 -39.47
N LYS A 36 -18.32 -32.58 -38.24
CA LYS A 36 -17.76 -33.83 -37.66
C LYS A 36 -16.46 -33.81 -36.82
N ALA A 37 -16.68 -33.87 -35.51
CA ALA A 37 -16.49 -35.01 -34.59
C ALA A 37 -15.19 -35.87 -34.57
N SER A 38 -14.84 -36.26 -33.32
CA SER A 38 -13.90 -37.30 -32.85
C SER A 38 -12.41 -36.99 -33.00
N SER A 39 -11.51 -37.33 -32.06
CA SER A 39 -11.56 -38.20 -30.87
C SER A 39 -10.25 -38.03 -30.10
N ASP A 40 -10.32 -38.24 -28.78
CA ASP A 40 -9.34 -38.83 -27.86
C ASP A 40 -7.82 -38.64 -28.05
N GLY A 41 -7.16 -38.21 -26.97
CA GLY A 41 -5.72 -38.46 -26.80
C GLY A 41 -5.00 -37.64 -25.72
N VAL A 42 -5.04 -38.13 -24.48
CA VAL A 42 -3.92 -38.22 -23.52
C VAL A 42 -2.94 -37.04 -23.39
N ALA A 43 -2.87 -36.41 -22.20
CA ALA A 43 -1.62 -36.26 -21.45
C ALA A 43 -1.86 -35.61 -20.08
N ALA A 44 -1.43 -36.30 -19.02
CA ALA A 44 -1.23 -35.75 -17.70
C ALA A 44 -0.12 -34.68 -17.75
N GLY A 45 -0.51 -33.42 -17.56
CA GLY A 45 0.38 -32.26 -17.49
C GLY A 45 0.30 -31.62 -16.11
N LYS A 46 1.37 -31.83 -15.34
CA LYS A 46 1.73 -31.24 -14.05
C LYS A 46 1.42 -29.72 -14.04
N SER A 47 0.41 -29.27 -13.28
CA SER A 47 0.14 -27.85 -13.08
C SER A 47 1.15 -27.27 -12.09
N ALA A 48 2.31 -26.85 -12.59
CA ALA A 48 3.10 -25.84 -11.93
C ALA A 48 2.31 -24.53 -12.04
N ALA A 49 1.69 -24.12 -10.93
CA ALA A 49 1.15 -22.78 -10.79
C ALA A 49 2.32 -21.80 -10.89
N GLY A 50 2.46 -21.18 -12.06
CA GLY A 50 3.41 -20.11 -12.28
C GLY A 50 3.00 -18.88 -11.49
N ASP A 51 3.97 -18.32 -10.77
CA ASP A 51 3.99 -16.94 -10.34
C ASP A 51 3.58 -16.02 -11.50
N ALA A 52 2.55 -15.20 -11.30
CA ALA A 52 2.15 -14.16 -12.23
C ALA A 52 2.90 -12.86 -11.91
N PRO A 53 3.58 -12.22 -12.89
CA PRO A 53 4.21 -10.92 -12.72
C PRO A 53 3.22 -9.82 -13.12
N GLU A 54 2.34 -9.41 -12.20
CA GLU A 54 1.40 -8.30 -12.49
C GLU A 54 2.08 -6.92 -12.54
N SER A 55 3.30 -6.77 -12.01
CA SER A 55 4.03 -5.49 -11.97
C SER A 55 4.71 -5.08 -13.29
N ASP A 56 4.95 -6.01 -14.22
CA ASP A 56 5.66 -5.72 -15.47
C ASP A 56 4.78 -5.00 -16.50
N GLY A 57 3.47 -5.22 -16.46
CA GLY A 57 2.53 -4.64 -17.42
C GLY A 57 2.35 -3.13 -17.28
N ALA A 58 2.37 -2.61 -16.04
CA ALA A 58 2.22 -1.18 -15.77
C ALA A 58 3.45 -0.37 -16.24
N SER A 59 4.66 -0.90 -16.00
CA SER A 59 5.91 -0.28 -16.48
C SER A 59 5.95 -0.24 -18.01
N ALA A 60 5.64 -1.35 -18.67
CA ALA A 60 5.63 -1.42 -20.13
C ALA A 60 4.63 -0.45 -20.78
N LEU A 61 3.44 -0.26 -20.18
CA LEU A 61 2.46 0.71 -20.65
C LEU A 61 2.98 2.15 -20.51
N SER A 62 3.54 2.50 -19.35
CA SER A 62 4.08 3.84 -19.10
C SER A 62 5.22 4.20 -20.06
N GLU A 63 6.09 3.23 -20.36
CA GLU A 63 7.19 3.39 -21.31
C GLU A 63 6.70 3.58 -22.75
N ALA A 64 5.68 2.83 -23.17
CA ALA A 64 5.06 2.99 -24.47
C ALA A 64 4.39 4.37 -24.63
N LEU A 65 3.70 4.85 -23.59
CA LEU A 65 3.09 6.19 -23.56
C LEU A 65 4.15 7.30 -23.62
N LEU A 66 5.24 7.16 -22.87
CA LEU A 66 6.37 8.08 -22.90
C LEU A 66 6.98 8.17 -24.31
N LYS A 67 7.27 7.02 -24.92
CA LYS A 67 7.81 6.97 -26.28
C LYS A 67 6.88 7.67 -27.29
N ARG A 68 5.58 7.41 -27.18
CA ARG A 68 4.59 8.06 -28.04
C ARG A 68 4.58 9.58 -27.87
N ALA A 69 4.64 10.07 -26.63
CA ALA A 69 4.68 11.51 -26.35
C ALA A 69 5.95 12.17 -26.92
N GLN A 70 7.10 11.49 -26.85
CA GLN A 70 8.36 11.96 -27.44
C GLN A 70 8.27 12.05 -28.98
N ASP A 71 7.73 11.01 -29.61
CA ASP A 71 7.53 10.96 -31.06
C ASP A 71 6.56 12.07 -31.53
N GLU A 72 5.50 12.34 -30.76
CA GLU A 72 4.53 13.41 -31.03
C GLU A 72 5.15 14.81 -30.88
N VAL A 73 5.90 15.09 -29.80
CA VAL A 73 6.61 16.36 -29.61
C VAL A 73 7.59 16.62 -30.75
N THR A 74 8.38 15.61 -31.13
CA THR A 74 9.36 15.72 -32.23
C THR A 74 8.68 16.10 -33.54
N ARG A 75 7.54 15.44 -33.85
CA ARG A 75 6.76 15.74 -35.05
C ARG A 75 6.18 17.16 -35.03
N VAL A 76 5.56 17.55 -33.92
CA VAL A 76 4.93 18.88 -33.79
C VAL A 76 5.97 19.98 -33.85
N ARG A 77 7.15 19.80 -33.23
CA ARG A 77 8.25 20.76 -33.29
C ARG A 77 8.68 21.04 -34.74
N ALA A 78 8.90 20.00 -35.54
CA ALA A 78 9.26 20.16 -36.95
C ALA A 78 8.19 20.94 -37.74
N LEU A 79 6.90 20.68 -37.48
CA LEU A 79 5.80 21.39 -38.15
C LEU A 79 5.67 22.85 -37.69
N VAL A 80 6.01 23.17 -36.43
CA VAL A 80 6.07 24.55 -35.94
C VAL A 80 7.24 25.30 -36.54
N GLU A 81 8.41 24.67 -36.67
CA GLU A 81 9.59 25.25 -37.34
C GLU A 81 9.32 25.55 -38.81
N GLN A 82 8.53 24.70 -39.48
CA GLN A 82 8.04 24.92 -40.84
C GLN A 82 6.90 25.96 -40.93
N GLY A 83 6.46 26.54 -39.81
CA GLY A 83 5.36 27.52 -39.76
C GLY A 83 3.97 26.94 -40.04
N THR A 84 3.83 25.61 -40.06
CA THR A 84 2.56 24.92 -40.37
C THR A 84 1.63 24.82 -39.15
N LEU A 85 2.20 24.73 -37.94
CA LEU A 85 1.46 24.64 -36.69
C LEU A 85 1.76 25.83 -35.75
N PRO A 86 0.83 26.20 -34.86
CA PRO A 86 1.05 27.26 -33.88
C PRO A 86 1.99 26.82 -32.75
N LYS A 87 2.77 27.76 -32.20
CA LYS A 87 3.68 27.50 -31.07
C LYS A 87 2.96 26.99 -29.81
N SER A 88 1.73 27.45 -29.57
CA SER A 88 0.91 27.00 -28.44
C SER A 88 0.61 25.49 -28.47
N LEU A 89 0.59 24.88 -29.67
CA LEU A 89 0.41 23.43 -29.78
C LEU A 89 1.68 22.67 -29.37
N LEU A 90 2.86 23.20 -29.69
CA LEU A 90 4.13 22.63 -29.22
C LEU A 90 4.22 22.68 -27.69
N GLU A 91 3.87 23.82 -27.09
CA GLU A 91 3.83 23.99 -25.62
C GLU A 91 2.89 22.96 -24.96
N GLN A 92 1.71 22.71 -25.56
CA GLN A 92 0.78 21.68 -25.08
C GLN A 92 1.36 20.26 -25.18
N MET A 93 2.08 19.94 -26.27
CA MET A 93 2.70 18.62 -26.41
C MET A 93 3.87 18.44 -25.45
N GLU A 94 4.68 19.47 -25.24
CA GLU A 94 5.78 19.46 -24.26
C GLU A 94 5.24 19.28 -22.83
N ALA A 95 4.12 19.90 -22.49
CA ALA A 95 3.44 19.66 -21.21
C ALA A 95 2.96 18.20 -21.05
N LYS A 96 2.43 17.59 -22.11
CA LYS A 96 2.03 16.17 -22.10
C LYS A 96 3.23 15.23 -21.98
N LEU A 97 4.34 15.56 -22.63
CA LEU A 97 5.58 14.80 -22.50
C LEU A 97 6.10 14.84 -21.06
N ALA A 98 6.15 16.03 -20.45
CA ALA A 98 6.56 16.16 -19.05
C ALA A 98 5.65 15.35 -18.10
N ASP A 99 4.34 15.28 -18.38
CA ASP A 99 3.41 14.44 -17.61
C ASP A 99 3.67 12.93 -17.79
N ALA A 100 4.01 12.50 -19.02
CA ALA A 100 4.37 11.12 -19.29
C ALA A 100 5.71 10.72 -18.67
N GLU A 101 6.68 11.63 -18.61
CA GLU A 101 7.98 11.41 -17.96
C GLU A 101 7.79 11.21 -16.45
N ASP A 102 6.98 12.05 -15.81
CA ASP A 102 6.64 11.90 -14.39
C ASP A 102 5.89 10.58 -14.14
N GLU A 103 4.97 10.17 -15.03
CA GLU A 103 4.31 8.86 -14.92
C GLU A 103 5.28 7.70 -14.97
N ALA A 104 6.26 7.75 -15.88
CA ALA A 104 7.26 6.71 -16.00
C ALA A 104 8.15 6.63 -14.76
N VAL A 105 8.45 7.77 -14.11
CA VAL A 105 9.13 7.79 -12.81
C VAL A 105 8.28 7.09 -11.75
N LEU A 106 6.99 7.44 -11.63
CA LEU A 106 6.08 6.83 -10.66
C LEU A 106 5.86 5.34 -10.92
N SER A 107 5.74 4.92 -12.18
CA SER A 107 5.60 3.50 -12.52
C SER A 107 6.82 2.68 -12.09
N ARG A 108 8.03 3.23 -12.18
CA ARG A 108 9.24 2.53 -11.74
C ARG A 108 9.43 2.53 -10.23
N THR A 109 9.02 3.59 -9.54
CA THR A 109 9.33 3.84 -8.12
C THR A 109 8.18 3.47 -7.18
N LEU A 110 6.96 3.88 -7.52
CA LEU A 110 5.78 3.73 -6.69
C LEU A 110 5.02 2.43 -6.97
N TYR A 111 4.85 2.08 -8.25
CA TYR A 111 4.10 0.90 -8.69
C TYR A 111 4.98 -0.30 -9.07
N GLY A 112 6.28 -0.08 -9.23
CA GLY A 112 7.23 -1.10 -9.65
C GLY A 112 7.55 -2.12 -8.56
N ALA A 113 8.20 -3.22 -8.96
CA ALA A 113 8.64 -4.29 -8.07
C ALA A 113 9.80 -3.89 -7.12
N ALA A 114 10.25 -2.63 -7.16
CA ALA A 114 11.28 -2.12 -6.26
C ALA A 114 10.81 -2.30 -4.81
N ARG A 115 11.50 -3.19 -4.09
CA ARG A 115 11.27 -3.37 -2.66
C ARG A 115 11.62 -2.06 -1.97
N LEU A 116 10.82 -1.67 -0.99
CA LEU A 116 11.05 -0.48 -0.17
C LEU A 116 12.52 -0.41 0.31
N GLN A 117 13.08 -1.54 0.73
CA GLN A 117 14.43 -1.64 1.27
C GLN A 117 15.56 -1.32 0.29
N ASP A 118 15.29 -1.42 -1.02
CA ASP A 118 16.30 -1.23 -2.08
C ASP A 118 16.21 0.17 -2.72
N MET A 119 15.27 1.02 -2.28
CA MET A 119 15.09 2.35 -2.85
C MET A 119 16.11 3.34 -2.30
N THR A 120 16.83 4.00 -3.21
CA THR A 120 17.78 5.06 -2.85
C THR A 120 17.05 6.34 -2.44
N GLU A 121 17.76 7.23 -1.75
CA GLU A 121 17.23 8.55 -1.38
C GLU A 121 16.85 9.37 -2.62
N GLU A 122 17.68 9.32 -3.66
CA GLU A 122 17.44 10.02 -4.91
C GLU A 122 16.19 9.50 -5.63
N GLN A 123 15.95 8.18 -5.58
CA GLN A 123 14.74 7.57 -6.14
C GLN A 123 13.49 7.97 -5.36
N ALA A 124 13.57 8.01 -4.03
CA ALA A 124 12.49 8.47 -3.15
C ALA A 124 12.12 9.94 -3.43
N GLN A 125 13.13 10.81 -3.55
CA GLN A 125 12.93 12.22 -3.89
C GLN A 125 12.39 12.41 -5.32
N ALA A 126 12.88 11.63 -6.28
CA ALA A 126 12.38 11.66 -7.66
C ALA A 126 10.90 11.25 -7.74
N MET A 127 10.49 10.25 -6.96
CA MET A 127 9.10 9.77 -6.87
C MET A 127 8.17 10.86 -6.32
N VAL A 128 8.48 11.43 -5.16
CA VAL A 128 7.66 12.51 -4.56
C VAL A 128 7.66 13.74 -5.47
N GLY A 129 8.82 14.12 -6.00
CA GLY A 129 8.94 15.24 -6.93
C GLY A 129 8.10 15.07 -8.20
N ALA A 130 8.06 13.85 -8.76
CA ALA A 130 7.22 13.55 -9.93
C ALA A 130 5.73 13.65 -9.60
N ALA A 131 5.29 13.08 -8.47
CA ALA A 131 3.89 13.18 -8.03
C ALA A 131 3.49 14.65 -7.78
N GLN A 132 4.34 15.43 -7.11
CA GLN A 132 4.08 16.84 -6.82
C GLN A 132 3.95 17.65 -8.12
N ARG A 133 4.85 17.48 -9.08
CA ARG A 133 4.78 18.19 -10.38
C ARG A 133 3.48 17.87 -11.14
N ARG A 134 2.99 16.63 -11.07
CA ARG A 134 1.69 16.25 -11.65
C ARG A 134 0.53 16.97 -10.99
N VAL A 135 0.51 17.05 -9.66
CA VAL A 135 -0.49 17.79 -8.87
C VAL A 135 -0.45 19.27 -9.21
N ASP A 136 0.74 19.88 -9.26
CA ASP A 136 0.89 21.29 -9.58
C ASP A 136 0.39 21.63 -10.98
N ARG A 137 0.69 20.78 -11.97
CA ARG A 137 0.18 20.93 -13.35
C ARG A 137 -1.34 20.86 -13.39
N GLU A 138 -1.94 19.84 -12.77
CA GLU A 138 -3.39 19.68 -12.79
C GLU A 138 -4.10 20.78 -11.99
N SER A 139 -3.52 21.22 -10.88
CA SER A 139 -4.04 22.34 -10.08
C SER A 139 -4.14 23.62 -10.90
N ARG A 140 -3.15 23.89 -11.77
CA ARG A 140 -3.21 25.04 -12.70
C ARG A 140 -4.32 24.88 -13.72
N ILE A 141 -4.51 23.67 -14.29
CA ILE A 141 -5.59 23.38 -15.24
C ILE A 141 -6.95 23.60 -14.57
N VAL A 142 -7.17 23.03 -13.38
CA VAL A 142 -8.41 23.23 -12.61
C VAL A 142 -8.65 24.71 -12.31
N ALA A 143 -7.62 25.46 -11.92
CA ALA A 143 -7.76 26.90 -11.65
C ALA A 143 -8.14 27.71 -12.91
N GLU A 144 -7.59 27.38 -14.07
CA GLU A 144 -7.98 27.98 -15.35
C GLU A 144 -9.41 27.61 -15.74
N ARG A 145 -9.80 26.35 -15.59
CA ARG A 145 -11.16 25.88 -15.87
C ARG A 145 -12.19 26.48 -14.92
N GLN A 146 -11.84 26.69 -13.65
CA GLN A 146 -12.69 27.36 -12.69
C GLN A 146 -13.05 28.78 -13.16
N LYS A 147 -12.07 29.55 -13.67
CA LYS A 147 -12.35 30.88 -14.24
C LYS A 147 -13.34 30.82 -15.40
N LEU A 148 -13.19 29.84 -16.30
CA LEU A 148 -14.13 29.66 -17.41
C LEU A 148 -15.55 29.27 -16.93
N LEU A 149 -15.67 28.55 -15.82
CA LEU A 149 -16.96 28.25 -15.20
C LEU A 149 -17.58 29.51 -14.61
N ASP A 150 -16.78 30.34 -13.93
CA ASP A 150 -17.21 31.59 -13.32
C ASP A 150 -17.67 32.60 -14.38
N ASP A 151 -17.02 32.60 -15.54
CA ASP A 151 -17.40 33.36 -16.73
C ASP A 151 -18.62 32.77 -17.48
N GLY A 152 -19.14 31.62 -17.02
CA GLY A 152 -20.29 30.93 -17.61
C GLY A 152 -20.01 30.25 -18.96
N ILE A 153 -18.75 30.06 -19.32
CA ILE A 153 -18.31 29.48 -20.60
C ILE A 153 -18.41 27.95 -20.59
N ILE A 154 -18.03 27.31 -19.47
CA ILE A 154 -18.10 25.85 -19.31
C ILE A 154 -19.15 25.46 -18.28
N SER A 155 -19.58 24.21 -18.33
CA SER A 155 -20.51 23.63 -17.37
C SER A 155 -19.80 23.12 -16.11
N LYS A 156 -20.54 23.01 -15.00
CA LYS A 156 -20.02 22.37 -13.76
C LYS A 156 -19.61 20.91 -13.98
N SER A 157 -20.30 20.21 -14.88
CA SER A 157 -19.97 18.82 -15.23
C SER A 157 -18.62 18.69 -15.93
N GLU A 158 -18.26 19.65 -16.78
CA GLU A 158 -16.94 19.67 -17.43
C GLU A 158 -15.83 20.01 -16.45
N LEU A 159 -16.03 20.94 -15.52
CA LEU A 159 -15.04 21.21 -14.48
C LEU A 159 -14.80 19.98 -13.59
N ARG A 160 -15.85 19.22 -13.29
CA ARG A 160 -15.79 18.06 -12.40
C ARG A 160 -14.78 17.01 -12.87
N SER A 161 -14.65 16.75 -14.18
CA SER A 161 -13.68 15.76 -14.65
C SER A 161 -12.23 16.15 -14.34
N TYR A 162 -11.91 17.45 -14.34
CA TYR A 162 -10.58 17.95 -13.97
C TYR A 162 -10.37 17.92 -12.45
N GLN A 163 -11.42 18.16 -11.67
CA GLN A 163 -11.37 18.04 -10.21
C GLN A 163 -11.16 16.58 -9.78
N ASP A 164 -11.86 15.63 -10.42
CA ASP A 164 -11.71 14.20 -10.14
C ASP A 164 -10.27 13.72 -10.48
N GLU A 165 -9.67 14.25 -11.55
CA GLU A 165 -8.28 13.99 -11.93
C GLU A 165 -7.28 14.60 -10.92
N LEU A 166 -7.51 15.83 -10.47
CA LEU A 166 -6.70 16.46 -9.42
C LEU A 166 -6.74 15.64 -8.14
N ASP A 167 -7.93 15.24 -7.69
CA ASP A 167 -8.10 14.39 -6.51
C ASP A 167 -7.37 13.05 -6.66
N ALA A 168 -7.37 12.45 -7.87
CA ALA A 168 -6.61 11.24 -8.15
C ALA A 168 -5.09 11.47 -8.03
N ARG A 169 -4.57 12.56 -8.57
CA ARG A 169 -3.14 12.91 -8.50
C ARG A 169 -2.71 13.22 -7.06
N THR A 170 -3.55 13.90 -6.29
CA THR A 170 -3.29 14.17 -4.86
C THR A 170 -3.18 12.87 -4.07
N ARG A 171 -4.06 11.89 -4.29
CA ARG A 171 -3.93 10.57 -3.63
C ARG A 171 -2.62 9.85 -3.97
N VAL A 172 -2.11 10.02 -5.19
CA VAL A 172 -0.82 9.46 -5.62
C VAL A 172 0.34 10.16 -4.90
N LEU A 173 0.28 11.49 -4.74
CA LEU A 173 1.24 12.25 -3.95
C LEU A 173 1.24 11.79 -2.49
N ASP A 174 0.07 11.69 -1.86
CA ASP A 174 -0.04 11.19 -0.47
C ASP A 174 0.58 9.80 -0.32
N LEU A 175 0.36 8.92 -1.31
CA LEU A 175 0.96 7.59 -1.31
C LEU A 175 2.48 7.64 -1.41
N ALA A 176 3.02 8.51 -2.28
CA ALA A 176 4.46 8.70 -2.43
C ALA A 176 5.10 9.26 -1.13
N GLU A 177 4.50 10.26 -0.50
CA GLU A 177 4.99 10.84 0.76
C GLU A 177 4.98 9.82 1.90
N ASN A 178 3.88 9.08 2.06
CA ASN A 178 3.78 8.01 3.06
C ASN A 178 4.84 6.92 2.82
N ARG A 179 5.14 6.62 1.56
CA ARG A 179 6.18 5.65 1.20
C ARG A 179 7.57 6.14 1.62
N VAL A 180 7.89 7.41 1.40
CA VAL A 180 9.17 8.00 1.85
C VAL A 180 9.28 8.00 3.36
N LYS A 181 8.23 8.42 4.08
CA LYS A 181 8.20 8.39 5.54
C LYS A 181 8.50 7.00 6.10
N LEU A 182 7.89 5.96 5.51
CA LEU A 182 8.14 4.57 5.92
C LEU A 182 9.62 4.16 5.72
N LEU A 183 10.29 4.66 4.68
CA LEU A 183 11.71 4.38 4.45
C LEU A 183 12.61 5.06 5.47
N GLU A 184 12.31 6.31 5.81
CA GLU A 184 13.03 7.05 6.84
C GLU A 184 12.90 6.33 8.19
N GLU A 185 11.70 5.88 8.54
CA GLU A 185 11.45 5.06 9.72
C GLU A 185 12.27 3.76 9.66
N LEU A 186 12.27 3.03 8.54
CA LEU A 186 13.05 1.80 8.38
C LEU A 186 14.56 2.03 8.51
N ARG A 187 15.08 3.12 7.94
CA ARG A 187 16.50 3.48 8.03
C ARG A 187 16.89 3.85 9.46
N ALA A 188 16.09 4.69 10.12
CA ALA A 188 16.31 5.04 11.52
C ALA A 188 16.34 3.78 12.41
N MET A 189 15.44 2.82 12.15
CA MET A 189 15.42 1.55 12.87
C MET A 189 16.68 0.72 12.62
N ALA A 190 17.12 0.58 11.37
CA ALA A 190 18.36 -0.14 11.03
C ALA A 190 19.62 0.51 11.66
N GLU A 191 19.64 1.83 11.78
CA GLU A 191 20.72 2.54 12.47
C GLU A 191 20.69 2.30 13.98
N THR A 192 19.49 2.30 14.58
CA THR A 192 19.35 1.96 16.01
C THR A 192 19.78 0.52 16.30
N GLU A 193 19.42 -0.44 15.44
CA GLU A 193 19.85 -1.84 15.56
C GLU A 193 21.37 -1.96 15.47
N LYS A 194 22.00 -1.38 14.44
CA LYS A 194 23.47 -1.35 14.30
C LYS A 194 24.15 -0.68 15.49
N ARG A 195 23.53 0.35 16.08
CA ARG A 195 24.05 1.01 17.29
C ARG A 195 23.98 0.08 18.50
N LEU A 196 22.89 -0.65 18.67
CA LEU A 196 22.72 -1.62 19.76
C LEU A 196 23.70 -2.80 19.62
N GLU A 197 23.89 -3.32 18.40
CA GLU A 197 24.89 -4.33 18.08
C GLU A 197 26.32 -3.87 18.43
N ARG A 198 26.68 -2.63 18.06
CA ARG A 198 28.00 -2.04 18.37
C ARG A 198 28.22 -1.81 19.87
N LEU A 199 27.14 -1.62 20.63
CA LEU A 199 27.19 -1.50 22.09
C LEU A 199 27.22 -2.88 22.78
N GLY A 200 27.36 -3.97 22.03
CA GLY A 200 27.47 -5.33 22.56
C GLY A 200 26.17 -5.89 23.13
N HIS A 201 25.03 -5.24 22.88
CA HIS A 201 23.75 -5.74 23.38
C HIS A 201 23.27 -6.89 22.48
N SER A 202 23.13 -8.08 23.05
CA SER A 202 22.64 -9.25 22.30
C SER A 202 21.12 -9.17 22.11
N PRO A 203 20.50 -9.77 21.07
CA PRO A 203 19.05 -9.76 20.90
C PRO A 203 18.26 -10.34 22.10
N GLY A 204 18.87 -11.27 22.86
CA GLY A 204 18.32 -11.79 24.11
C GLY A 204 18.41 -10.81 25.31
N GLU A 205 19.13 -9.71 25.14
CA GLU A 205 19.21 -8.63 26.10
C GLU A 205 18.03 -7.67 25.99
N VAL A 206 17.39 -7.55 24.82
CA VAL A 206 16.22 -6.68 24.62
C VAL A 206 14.90 -7.44 24.81
N LEU A 207 14.88 -8.72 24.45
CA LEU A 207 13.70 -9.58 24.51
C LEU A 207 14.01 -10.89 25.24
N ILE A 208 13.21 -11.18 26.27
CA ILE A 208 13.20 -12.47 26.93
C ILE A 208 11.99 -13.24 26.42
N ARG A 209 12.20 -14.48 25.99
CA ARG A 209 11.14 -15.38 25.54
C ARG A 209 11.11 -16.63 26.38
N TYR A 210 9.92 -17.00 26.81
CA TYR A 210 9.66 -18.28 27.45
C TYR A 210 8.46 -18.95 26.75
N ASP A 211 8.69 -20.12 26.16
CA ASP A 211 7.68 -20.81 25.36
C ASP A 211 6.66 -21.61 26.20
N GLY A 212 6.98 -21.92 27.46
CA GLY A 212 6.11 -22.68 28.35
C GLY A 212 5.62 -23.99 27.73
N ASN A 213 4.35 -24.34 27.96
CA ASN A 213 3.67 -25.43 27.26
C ASN A 213 2.95 -24.98 25.97
N GLY A 214 3.15 -23.74 25.54
CA GLY A 214 2.50 -23.14 24.37
C GLY A 214 1.00 -22.83 24.54
N MET A 215 0.40 -23.08 25.70
CA MET A 215 -1.02 -22.89 25.97
C MET A 215 -1.22 -21.68 26.89
N PHE A 216 -2.04 -20.73 26.43
CA PHE A 216 -2.56 -19.64 27.25
C PHE A 216 -3.96 -19.29 26.76
N SER A 217 -4.88 -19.13 27.70
CA SER A 217 -6.25 -18.69 27.46
C SER A 217 -6.60 -17.53 28.40
N LEU A 218 -7.56 -16.70 28.01
CA LEU A 218 -8.01 -15.61 28.89
C LEU A 218 -8.64 -16.11 30.20
N SER A 219 -9.07 -17.38 30.27
CA SER A 219 -9.52 -18.02 31.51
C SER A 219 -8.41 -18.27 32.52
N ASP A 220 -7.14 -18.24 32.12
CA ASP A 220 -5.99 -18.39 33.02
C ASP A 220 -5.64 -17.07 33.72
N LEU A 221 -6.08 -15.94 33.15
CA LEU A 221 -5.75 -14.60 33.64
C LEU A 221 -6.21 -14.33 35.09
N PRO A 222 -7.43 -14.71 35.53
CA PRO A 222 -7.87 -14.46 36.91
C PRO A 222 -6.98 -15.10 37.98
N VAL A 223 -6.35 -16.26 37.67
CA VAL A 223 -5.40 -16.91 38.59
C VAL A 223 -4.13 -16.06 38.72
N ILE A 224 -3.60 -15.56 37.59
CA ILE A 224 -2.41 -14.69 37.57
C ILE A 224 -2.67 -13.37 38.31
N GLU A 225 -3.83 -12.75 38.06
CA GLU A 225 -4.26 -11.52 38.73
C GLU A 225 -4.40 -11.71 40.25
N SER A 226 -5.00 -12.83 40.68
CA SER A 226 -5.18 -13.14 42.09
C SER A 226 -3.85 -13.32 42.81
N GLU A 227 -2.91 -14.07 42.23
CA GLU A 227 -1.59 -14.26 42.80
C GLU A 227 -0.80 -12.94 42.87
N TYR A 228 -0.88 -12.10 41.83
CA TYR A 228 -0.24 -10.78 41.83
C TYR A 228 -0.82 -9.88 42.93
N GLN A 229 -2.15 -9.86 43.07
CA GLN A 229 -2.83 -9.08 44.09
C GLN A 229 -2.51 -9.57 45.51
N LYS A 230 -2.40 -10.88 45.74
CA LYS A 230 -1.95 -11.43 47.03
C LYS A 230 -0.53 -10.99 47.37
N ARG A 231 0.36 -10.93 46.36
CA ARG A 231 1.77 -10.58 46.56
C ARG A 231 2.01 -9.09 46.80
N PHE A 232 1.34 -8.23 46.04
CA PHE A 232 1.63 -6.79 45.99
C PHE A 232 0.48 -5.89 46.48
N HIS A 233 -0.65 -6.48 46.88
CA HIS A 233 -1.84 -5.77 47.39
C HIS A 233 -2.42 -4.72 46.43
N ARG A 234 -2.21 -4.90 45.14
CA ARG A 234 -2.72 -4.05 44.05
C ARG A 234 -3.09 -4.90 42.84
N ALA A 235 -3.93 -4.36 41.96
CA ALA A 235 -4.31 -5.03 40.73
C ALA A 235 -3.10 -5.17 39.78
N LEU A 236 -3.12 -6.21 38.95
CA LEU A 236 -2.15 -6.40 37.87
C LEU A 236 -2.30 -5.23 36.87
N PRO A 237 -1.23 -4.50 36.51
CA PRO A 237 -1.34 -3.35 35.61
C PRO A 237 -1.42 -3.81 34.16
N VAL A 238 -2.59 -4.33 33.77
CA VAL A 238 -2.89 -4.75 32.40
C VAL A 238 -3.00 -3.51 31.50
N SER A 239 -2.16 -3.43 30.47
CA SER A 239 -2.17 -2.36 29.46
C SER A 239 -2.95 -2.72 28.21
N ALA A 240 -3.04 -4.01 27.88
CA ALA A 240 -3.87 -4.49 26.78
C ALA A 240 -4.49 -5.84 27.14
N LEU A 241 -5.80 -5.95 27.01
CA LEU A 241 -6.54 -7.20 27.19
C LEU A 241 -7.13 -7.61 25.85
N GLY A 242 -6.50 -8.57 25.17
CA GLY A 242 -6.89 -8.97 23.81
C GLY A 242 -6.56 -7.88 22.77
N GLN A 243 -7.26 -7.91 21.64
CA GLN A 243 -7.00 -7.00 20.51
C GLN A 243 -7.27 -5.53 20.89
N THR A 244 -6.30 -4.65 20.66
CA THR A 244 -6.46 -3.19 20.80
C THR A 244 -6.19 -2.48 19.47
N LEU A 245 -6.55 -1.17 19.41
CA LEU A 245 -6.30 -0.33 18.24
C LEU A 245 -4.80 -0.20 17.92
N VAL A 246 -3.95 -0.12 18.94
CA VAL A 246 -2.48 -0.03 18.78
C VAL A 246 -1.96 -1.28 18.04
N HIS A 247 -2.38 -2.47 18.47
CA HIS A 247 -2.02 -3.72 17.80
C HIS A 247 -2.59 -3.79 16.38
N GLN A 248 -3.82 -3.30 16.17
CA GLN A 248 -4.45 -3.29 14.85
C GLN A 248 -3.68 -2.37 13.88
N SER A 249 -3.29 -1.17 14.32
CA SER A 249 -2.48 -0.24 13.50
C SER A 249 -1.10 -0.80 13.17
N MET A 250 -0.55 -1.67 14.02
CA MET A 250 0.72 -2.36 13.78
C MET A 250 0.56 -3.64 12.93
N GLY A 251 -0.68 -4.00 12.55
CA GLY A 251 -0.97 -5.23 11.81
C GLY A 251 -0.73 -6.51 12.63
N LEU A 252 -0.85 -6.44 13.96
CA LEU A 252 -0.63 -7.54 14.90
C LEU A 252 -1.97 -8.09 15.42
N ASP A 253 -2.10 -9.42 15.38
CA ASP A 253 -3.19 -10.17 15.98
C ASP A 253 -2.84 -10.48 17.44
N HIS A 254 -3.41 -9.67 18.33
CA HIS A 254 -3.26 -9.75 19.77
C HIS A 254 -4.49 -10.40 20.43
N ARG A 255 -5.32 -11.14 19.67
CA ARG A 255 -6.47 -11.86 20.23
C ARG A 255 -6.00 -12.94 21.20
N ASN A 256 -6.69 -13.05 22.34
CA ASN A 256 -6.37 -14.00 23.41
C ASN A 256 -4.96 -13.83 24.00
N ARG A 257 -4.42 -12.61 24.00
CA ARG A 257 -3.14 -12.23 24.58
C ARG A 257 -3.34 -11.07 25.54
N VAL A 258 -2.37 -10.85 26.43
CA VAL A 258 -2.46 -9.81 27.46
C VAL A 258 -1.13 -9.11 27.61
N ASP A 259 -1.11 -7.79 27.53
CA ASP A 259 0.06 -7.00 27.90
C ASP A 259 -0.09 -6.47 29.31
N VAL A 260 1.00 -6.57 30.06
CA VAL A 260 1.13 -6.03 31.40
C VAL A 260 2.23 -4.97 31.39
N ALA A 261 1.89 -3.75 31.77
CA ALA A 261 2.78 -2.59 31.83
C ALA A 261 3.76 -2.67 33.02
N LEU A 262 4.57 -3.72 33.06
CA LEU A 262 5.67 -3.91 33.99
C LEU A 262 6.98 -4.02 33.22
N ASN A 263 8.00 -3.31 33.70
CA ASN A 263 9.36 -3.54 33.24
C ASN A 263 9.80 -4.95 33.69
N PRO A 264 10.36 -5.80 32.80
CA PRO A 264 10.68 -7.19 33.13
C PRO A 264 11.83 -7.37 34.13
N ASP A 265 12.62 -6.33 34.42
CA ASP A 265 13.75 -6.40 35.36
C ASP A 265 13.45 -5.74 36.71
N GLN A 266 12.32 -5.05 36.85
CA GLN A 266 11.89 -4.54 38.16
C GLN A 266 11.35 -5.67 39.04
N PRO A 267 11.30 -5.51 40.38
CA PRO A 267 10.91 -6.59 41.30
C PRO A 267 9.58 -7.27 40.95
N GLU A 268 8.58 -6.50 40.55
CA GLU A 268 7.25 -6.97 40.14
C GLU A 268 7.30 -7.76 38.82
N GLY A 269 8.11 -7.30 37.87
CA GLY A 269 8.29 -7.97 36.57
C GLY A 269 9.04 -9.29 36.70
N LEU A 270 10.11 -9.31 37.49
CA LEU A 270 10.85 -10.54 37.82
C LEU A 270 9.96 -11.57 38.51
N TRP A 271 9.16 -11.14 39.49
CA TRP A 271 8.22 -12.01 40.18
C TRP A 271 7.14 -12.55 39.24
N LEU A 272 6.57 -11.71 38.38
CA LEU A 272 5.54 -12.13 37.43
C LEU A 272 6.09 -13.17 36.46
N ARG A 273 7.30 -12.97 35.92
CA ARG A 273 7.97 -13.94 35.05
C ARG A 273 8.13 -15.29 35.74
N GLN A 274 8.62 -15.31 36.98
CA GLN A 274 8.76 -16.55 37.75
C GLN A 274 7.41 -17.24 38.02
N LEU A 275 6.33 -16.48 38.22
CA LEU A 275 4.99 -17.04 38.32
C LEU A 275 4.57 -17.70 37.00
N LEU A 276 4.73 -17.00 35.88
CA LEU A 276 4.37 -17.52 34.55
C LEU A 276 5.17 -18.77 34.21
N GLU A 277 6.46 -18.82 34.54
CA GLU A 277 7.30 -20.02 34.37
C GLU A 277 6.82 -21.20 35.21
N ARG A 278 6.44 -20.98 36.49
CA ARG A 278 5.87 -22.04 37.34
C ARG A 278 4.54 -22.57 36.79
N LEU A 279 3.72 -21.68 36.23
CA LEU A 279 2.44 -22.03 35.61
C LEU A 279 2.61 -22.56 34.18
N HIS A 280 3.84 -22.61 33.65
CA HIS A 280 4.18 -23.01 32.29
C HIS A 280 3.46 -22.18 31.21
N VAL A 281 3.12 -20.92 31.53
CA VAL A 281 2.44 -19.99 30.62
C VAL A 281 3.47 -19.30 29.73
N PRO A 282 3.31 -19.33 28.39
CA PRO A 282 4.23 -18.63 27.49
C PRO A 282 4.20 -17.11 27.71
N TYR A 283 5.35 -16.45 27.57
CA TYR A 283 5.44 -14.99 27.59
C TYR A 283 6.61 -14.44 26.76
N LEU A 284 6.47 -13.17 26.39
CA LEU A 284 7.52 -12.32 25.84
C LEU A 284 7.71 -11.12 26.77
N ALA A 285 8.94 -10.85 27.19
CA ALA A 285 9.28 -9.74 28.07
C ALA A 285 10.20 -8.77 27.33
N PHE A 286 9.68 -7.59 27.05
CA PHE A 286 10.38 -6.53 26.33
C PHE A 286 11.05 -5.59 27.34
N ARG A 287 12.39 -5.50 27.29
CA ARG A 287 13.17 -4.56 28.13
C ARG A 287 13.14 -3.13 27.60
N SER A 288 12.86 -2.96 26.31
CA SER A 288 12.75 -1.68 25.61
C SER A 288 11.72 -1.79 24.48
N ALA A 289 11.45 -0.68 23.80
CA ALA A 289 10.66 -0.70 22.57
C ALA A 289 11.38 -1.54 21.50
N VAL A 290 10.60 -2.31 20.72
CA VAL A 290 11.07 -3.18 19.63
C VAL A 290 10.24 -2.92 18.38
N THR A 291 10.91 -2.58 17.28
CA THR A 291 10.30 -2.29 15.98
C THR A 291 9.29 -3.36 15.57
N GLY A 292 8.07 -2.91 15.28
CA GLY A 292 6.99 -3.77 14.77
C GLY A 292 6.47 -4.81 15.78
N ALA A 293 6.89 -4.75 17.05
CA ALA A 293 6.51 -5.72 18.07
C ALA A 293 6.11 -5.08 19.42
N ALA A 294 6.83 -4.06 19.90
CA ALA A 294 6.61 -3.45 21.22
C ALA A 294 6.88 -1.94 21.22
N THR A 295 5.99 -1.15 21.83
CA THR A 295 6.13 0.33 21.89
C THR A 295 6.81 0.83 23.17
N ALA A 296 6.93 -0.01 24.20
CA ALA A 296 7.54 0.32 25.49
C ALA A 296 7.94 -0.98 26.22
N PRO A 297 8.72 -0.93 27.33
CA PRO A 297 8.97 -2.10 28.17
C PRO A 297 7.67 -2.63 28.78
N HIS A 298 7.36 -3.91 28.54
CA HIS A 298 6.20 -4.59 29.08
C HIS A 298 6.37 -6.12 29.01
N ILE A 299 5.47 -6.85 29.66
CA ILE A 299 5.38 -8.31 29.58
C ILE A 299 4.11 -8.68 28.81
N HIS A 300 4.28 -9.31 27.65
CA HIS A 300 3.23 -9.90 26.82
C HIS A 300 3.01 -11.35 27.26
N ILE A 301 1.80 -11.69 27.67
CA ILE A 301 1.38 -13.02 28.15
C ILE A 301 0.66 -13.76 27.03
N GLY A 302 1.07 -15.01 26.82
CA GLY A 302 0.66 -15.86 25.71
C GLY A 302 1.75 -15.99 24.65
N THR A 303 1.46 -16.73 23.58
CA THR A 303 2.40 -16.82 22.45
C THR A 303 2.53 -15.46 21.76
N GLY A 304 3.64 -15.23 21.04
CA GLY A 304 3.81 -14.01 20.24
C GLY A 304 2.65 -13.75 19.28
N SER A 305 2.30 -12.47 19.11
CA SER A 305 1.29 -12.01 18.17
C SER A 305 1.64 -12.40 16.74
N THR A 306 0.64 -12.84 15.98
CA THR A 306 0.81 -13.15 14.55
C THR A 306 0.41 -11.93 13.70
N ARG A 307 0.71 -11.93 12.40
CA ARG A 307 0.23 -10.86 11.52
C ARG A 307 -1.28 -11.02 11.29
N LEU A 308 -2.03 -9.93 11.39
CA LEU A 308 -3.42 -9.91 10.95
C LEU A 308 -3.46 -10.24 9.46
N LYS A 309 -4.18 -11.30 9.08
CA LYS A 309 -4.51 -11.55 7.68
C LYS A 309 -5.44 -10.42 7.23
N ILE A 310 -4.89 -9.44 6.52
CA ILE A 310 -5.70 -8.47 5.79
C ILE A 310 -6.38 -9.29 4.70
N ALA A 311 -7.69 -9.51 4.84
CA ALA A 311 -8.47 -10.06 3.74
C ALA A 311 -8.36 -9.05 2.60
N ALA A 312 -7.71 -9.45 1.50
CA ALA A 312 -7.73 -8.70 0.25
C ALA A 312 -9.19 -8.44 -0.09
N ARG A 313 -9.55 -7.16 -0.18
CA ARG A 313 -10.85 -6.69 -0.68
C ARG A 313 -10.63 -6.10 -2.06
#